data_AF-A0A563DA51-F1
#
_entry.id   AF-A0A563DA51-F1
#
_cell.length_a   1.000
_cell.length_b   1.000
_cell.length_c   1.000
_cell.angle_alpha   90.00
_cell.angle_beta   90.00
_cell.angle_gamma   90.00
#
_symmetry.space_group_name_H-M   'P 1'
#
loop_
_entity.id
_entity.type
_entity.pdbx_description
1 polymer ?
#
loop_
_entity_poly.entity_id
_entity_poly.type
_entity_poly.pdbx_seq_one_letter_code
_entity_poly.pdbx_strand_id
1 'polypeptide(L)'
;MLFQLWSSEIKNFSIEDVEKNLWARQAGLDDKSLARSVNEFNLAFTKYGINSSMQKIVFLALGYAETRFKLLGEEISSFNSSKSIYKGRGFHQLTGTRDGNGFYNSPGPYENYAKAVGNLNIISHPDLICKNIHYAIDSAGWFWTDPNLGKKVPLWSSSSNVKYIKFRAIYFSKALGKPLNEVSHLVEDDEKYFWLQAKLLNGYPKGEKLEIEPNGWKTRKNAFDILKNNVFEFNIRCKGNEQLNFNTEGRAPWMKIAWEEESKKLVETGSNKEIQKFFNGTPYEKSMKDGSTNESISWCGAFVNWVMTKYGYAGLSKNQDQYDTVRALKWAEWSEGKNIGKPVYGAIAVKKRSGGGHVGFVAGKVGDKIVILGGNQGNALKCSKYNITDYFAYMIPNNYPITEIDYNLPEYIGNPSEKESEV
;
A
#
# COMPACT_ATOMS: atom_id res chain seq x y z
N MET A 1 1.08 8.45 -6.30
CA MET A 1 1.29 7.57 -7.47
C MET A 1 0.92 8.25 -8.78
N LEU A 2 -0.37 8.48 -9.07
CA LEU A 2 -0.84 9.00 -10.37
C LEU A 2 -0.19 10.33 -10.76
N PHE A 3 -0.05 11.25 -9.80
CA PHE A 3 0.69 12.50 -10.00
C PHE A 3 2.11 12.26 -10.53
N GLN A 4 2.90 11.38 -9.90
CA GLN A 4 4.28 11.07 -10.32
C GLN A 4 4.34 10.44 -11.71
N LEU A 5 3.38 9.57 -12.06
CA LEU A 5 3.32 8.94 -13.37
C LEU A 5 2.96 9.95 -14.46
N TRP A 6 1.92 10.75 -14.24
CA TRP A 6 1.43 11.70 -15.24
C TRP A 6 2.30 12.95 -15.36
N SER A 7 2.93 13.43 -14.29
CA SER A 7 3.89 14.55 -14.38
C SER A 7 5.13 14.20 -15.22
N SER A 8 5.45 12.91 -15.35
CA SER A 8 6.52 12.44 -16.24
C SER A 8 6.16 12.48 -17.73
N GLU A 9 4.87 12.55 -18.07
CA GLU A 9 4.37 12.51 -19.46
C GLU A 9 3.67 13.81 -19.88
N ILE A 10 3.12 14.57 -18.93
CA ILE A 10 2.29 15.76 -19.18
C ILE A 10 2.97 16.98 -18.56
N LYS A 11 3.36 17.92 -19.41
CA LYS A 11 3.98 19.18 -18.98
C LYS A 11 2.98 19.99 -18.15
N ASN A 12 3.47 20.58 -17.05
CA ASN A 12 2.69 21.40 -16.11
C ASN A 12 1.51 20.68 -15.45
N PHE A 13 1.56 19.36 -15.32
CA PHE A 13 0.54 18.58 -14.62
C PHE A 13 0.60 18.82 -13.11
N SER A 14 -0.53 19.20 -12.49
CA SER A 14 -0.64 19.45 -11.05
C SER A 14 -1.30 18.27 -10.33
N ILE A 15 -1.21 18.25 -9.00
CA ILE A 15 -1.91 17.23 -8.19
C ILE A 15 -3.43 17.39 -8.25
N GLU A 16 -3.92 18.61 -8.45
CA GLU A 16 -5.34 18.94 -8.58
C GLU A 16 -5.94 18.38 -9.88
N ASP A 17 -5.10 18.17 -10.90
CA ASP A 17 -5.53 17.59 -12.17
C ASP A 17 -5.83 16.08 -12.10
N VAL A 18 -5.45 15.40 -11.00
CA VAL A 18 -5.51 13.94 -10.91
C VAL A 18 -6.93 13.41 -11.06
N GLU A 19 -7.87 13.89 -10.25
CA GLU A 19 -9.24 13.38 -10.28
C GLU A 19 -9.93 13.69 -11.60
N LYS A 20 -9.69 14.87 -12.18
CA LYS A 20 -10.25 15.27 -13.47
C LYS A 20 -9.77 14.38 -14.63
N ASN A 21 -8.56 13.85 -14.55
CA ASN A 21 -7.97 13.01 -15.60
C ASN A 21 -8.21 11.52 -15.41
N LEU A 22 -8.51 11.08 -14.18
CA LEU A 22 -8.75 9.68 -13.85
C LEU A 22 -9.99 9.15 -14.58
N TRP A 23 -9.77 8.12 -15.39
CA TRP A 23 -10.81 7.48 -16.23
C TRP A 23 -11.58 8.46 -17.14
N ALA A 24 -11.01 9.63 -17.42
CA ALA A 24 -11.69 10.70 -18.13
C ALA A 24 -12.18 10.26 -19.52
N ARG A 25 -11.43 9.37 -20.18
CA ARG A 25 -11.76 8.83 -21.51
C ARG A 25 -12.68 7.61 -21.46
N GLN A 26 -12.87 6.97 -20.31
CA GLN A 26 -13.73 5.81 -20.21
C GLN A 26 -15.20 6.21 -20.17
N ALA A 27 -15.92 6.03 -21.28
CA ALA A 27 -17.36 6.28 -21.32
C ALA A 27 -18.13 5.23 -20.52
N GLY A 28 -19.17 5.68 -19.79
CA GLY A 28 -20.11 4.80 -19.09
C GLY A 28 -19.53 4.03 -17.91
N LEU A 29 -18.39 4.45 -17.35
CA LEU A 29 -17.89 3.92 -16.08
C LEU A 29 -18.81 4.37 -14.94
N ASP A 30 -19.22 3.42 -14.11
CA ASP A 30 -20.11 3.61 -12.95
C ASP A 30 -19.60 4.64 -11.95
N ASP A 31 -18.31 4.64 -11.63
CA ASP A 31 -17.69 5.59 -10.71
C ASP A 31 -16.23 5.85 -11.10
N LYS A 32 -15.89 7.12 -11.31
CA LYS A 32 -14.57 7.58 -11.74
C LYS A 32 -13.71 8.15 -10.62
N SER A 33 -14.23 8.17 -9.39
CA SER A 33 -13.55 8.81 -8.26
C SER A 33 -12.25 8.09 -7.89
N LEU A 34 -11.30 8.86 -7.37
CA LEU A 34 -10.05 8.34 -6.87
C LEU A 34 -10.29 7.40 -5.67
N ALA A 35 -11.16 7.80 -4.75
CA ALA A 35 -11.52 7.01 -3.57
C ALA A 35 -12.05 5.63 -3.95
N ARG A 36 -12.97 5.55 -4.92
CA ARG A 36 -13.50 4.28 -5.42
C ARG A 36 -12.42 3.43 -6.06
N SER A 37 -11.60 4.02 -6.93
CA SER A 37 -10.52 3.30 -7.61
C SER A 37 -9.53 2.71 -6.60
N VAL A 38 -9.10 3.51 -5.61
CA VAL A 38 -8.20 3.06 -4.55
C VAL A 38 -8.80 1.90 -3.75
N ASN A 39 -10.09 1.99 -3.39
CA ASN A 39 -10.78 0.91 -2.69
C ASN A 39 -10.75 -0.38 -3.51
N GLU A 40 -11.09 -0.33 -4.80
CA GLU A 40 -11.11 -1.52 -5.66
C GLU A 40 -9.71 -2.13 -5.88
N PHE A 41 -8.66 -1.32 -6.00
CA PHE A 41 -7.28 -1.85 -6.02
C PHE A 41 -6.92 -2.54 -4.71
N ASN A 42 -7.28 -1.96 -3.56
CA ASN A 42 -7.03 -2.58 -2.26
C ASN A 42 -7.79 -3.90 -2.11
N LEU A 43 -9.07 -3.94 -2.49
CA LEU A 43 -9.89 -5.15 -2.48
C LEU A 43 -9.27 -6.24 -3.36
N ALA A 44 -8.87 -5.90 -4.59
CA ALA A 44 -8.22 -6.84 -5.49
C ALA A 44 -6.88 -7.33 -4.92
N PHE A 45 -6.05 -6.43 -4.38
CA PHE A 45 -4.76 -6.82 -3.80
C PHE A 45 -4.91 -7.77 -2.62
N THR A 46 -5.86 -7.50 -1.72
CA THR A 46 -6.17 -8.39 -0.60
C THR A 46 -6.73 -9.73 -1.09
N LYS A 47 -7.74 -9.71 -1.96
CA LYS A 47 -8.41 -10.93 -2.47
C LYS A 47 -7.45 -11.86 -3.19
N TYR A 48 -6.54 -11.31 -3.98
CA TYR A 48 -5.66 -12.08 -4.87
C TYR A 48 -4.23 -12.24 -4.32
N GLY A 49 -3.95 -11.77 -3.11
CA GLY A 49 -2.63 -11.93 -2.49
C GLY A 49 -1.51 -11.18 -3.22
N ILE A 50 -1.81 -9.99 -3.75
CA ILE A 50 -0.85 -9.08 -4.37
C ILE A 50 -0.32 -8.16 -3.26
N ASN A 51 0.48 -8.75 -2.37
CA ASN A 51 0.75 -8.18 -1.05
C ASN A 51 2.09 -7.45 -0.98
N SER A 52 3.14 -7.99 -1.61
CA SER A 52 4.47 -7.39 -1.59
C SER A 52 4.53 -6.14 -2.44
N SER A 53 5.47 -5.25 -2.11
CA SER A 53 5.67 -4.03 -2.88
C SER A 53 6.04 -4.35 -4.33
N MET A 54 6.89 -5.35 -4.59
CA MET A 54 7.25 -5.70 -5.96
C MET A 54 6.05 -6.22 -6.76
N GLN A 55 5.19 -7.04 -6.15
CA GLN A 55 3.93 -7.47 -6.77
C GLN A 55 3.07 -6.28 -7.18
N LYS A 56 2.87 -5.31 -6.27
CA LYS A 56 2.08 -4.10 -6.53
C LYS A 56 2.73 -3.21 -7.59
N ILE A 57 4.04 -2.98 -7.51
CA ILE A 57 4.81 -2.19 -8.48
C ILE A 57 4.63 -2.76 -9.89
N VAL A 58 4.87 -4.06 -10.06
CA VAL A 58 4.78 -4.71 -11.38
C VAL A 58 3.35 -4.68 -11.90
N PHE A 59 2.37 -5.02 -11.07
CA PHE A 59 0.96 -5.02 -11.43
C PHE A 59 0.49 -3.63 -11.90
N LEU A 60 0.83 -2.59 -11.14
CA LEU A 60 0.46 -1.20 -11.45
C LEU A 60 1.23 -0.67 -12.67
N ALA A 61 2.52 -0.98 -12.82
CA ALA A 61 3.32 -0.53 -13.96
C ALA A 61 2.78 -1.08 -15.28
N LEU A 62 2.45 -2.37 -15.32
CA LEU A 62 1.95 -3.01 -16.53
C LEU A 62 0.52 -2.57 -16.85
N GLY A 63 -0.35 -2.41 -15.85
CA GLY A 63 -1.69 -1.87 -16.07
C GLY A 63 -1.72 -0.37 -16.43
N TYR A 64 -0.79 0.42 -15.90
CA TYR A 64 -0.57 1.80 -16.34
C TYR A 64 -0.19 1.86 -17.82
N ALA A 65 0.66 0.94 -18.27
CA ALA A 65 1.06 0.88 -19.67
C ALA A 65 -0.12 0.54 -20.61
N GLU A 66 -1.11 -0.23 -20.13
CA GLU A 66 -2.32 -0.53 -20.87
C GLU A 66 -3.33 0.65 -20.87
N THR A 67 -3.51 1.30 -19.72
CA THR A 67 -4.69 2.17 -19.50
C THR A 67 -4.37 3.65 -19.36
N ARG A 68 -3.12 3.97 -18.97
CA ARG A 68 -2.69 5.26 -18.41
C ARG A 68 -3.58 5.77 -17.27
N PHE A 69 -4.38 4.92 -16.64
CA PHE A 69 -5.48 5.34 -15.77
C PHE A 69 -6.49 6.30 -16.43
N LYS A 70 -6.63 6.25 -17.75
CA LYS A 70 -7.54 7.13 -18.53
C LYS A 70 -8.63 6.36 -19.26
N LEU A 71 -8.33 5.14 -19.72
CA LEU A 71 -9.21 4.33 -20.55
C LEU A 71 -9.06 2.85 -20.17
N LEU A 72 -10.20 2.15 -20.00
CA LEU A 72 -10.25 0.74 -19.61
C LEU A 72 -10.65 -0.18 -20.76
N GLY A 73 -11.29 0.31 -21.82
CA GLY A 73 -11.63 -0.50 -23.01
C GLY A 73 -10.85 -0.07 -24.25
N GLU A 74 -10.43 -1.03 -25.06
CA GLU A 74 -9.73 -0.76 -26.33
C GLU A 74 -10.62 0.08 -27.28
N GLU A 75 -10.08 1.21 -27.76
CA GLU A 75 -10.70 2.04 -28.80
C GLU A 75 -10.65 1.36 -30.16
N ILE A 76 -11.65 1.61 -31.01
CA ILE A 76 -11.68 1.05 -32.37
C ILE A 76 -10.46 1.58 -33.15
N SER A 77 -9.71 0.65 -33.74
CA SER A 77 -8.52 0.94 -34.54
C SER A 77 -8.53 0.10 -35.83
N SER A 78 -7.43 0.12 -36.58
CA SER A 78 -7.26 -0.75 -37.75
C SER A 78 -7.10 -2.23 -37.38
N PHE A 79 -6.69 -2.55 -36.14
CA PHE A 79 -6.45 -3.91 -35.68
C PHE A 79 -7.75 -4.68 -35.40
N ASN A 80 -7.79 -5.96 -35.78
CA ASN A 80 -8.95 -6.84 -35.56
C ASN A 80 -9.31 -7.00 -34.08
N SER A 81 -8.33 -6.92 -33.16
CA SER A 81 -8.55 -6.96 -31.70
C SER A 81 -9.60 -5.94 -31.26
N SER A 82 -9.42 -4.68 -31.64
CA SER A 82 -10.30 -3.57 -31.25
C SER A 82 -11.74 -3.65 -31.79
N LYS A 83 -11.94 -4.45 -32.85
CA LYS A 83 -13.23 -4.68 -33.52
C LYS A 83 -13.93 -5.95 -33.03
N SER A 84 -13.28 -6.69 -32.14
CA SER A 84 -13.77 -7.99 -31.65
C SER A 84 -14.79 -7.84 -30.53
N ILE A 85 -15.67 -8.84 -30.38
CA ILE A 85 -16.66 -8.88 -29.28
C ILE A 85 -15.94 -8.83 -27.92
N TYR A 86 -14.94 -9.70 -27.76
CA TYR A 86 -14.13 -9.83 -26.54
C TYR A 86 -12.76 -9.15 -26.71
N LYS A 87 -12.77 -7.90 -27.19
CA LYS A 87 -11.59 -7.02 -27.23
C LYS A 87 -10.99 -6.72 -25.85
N GLY A 88 -9.83 -6.08 -25.79
CA GLY A 88 -9.18 -5.73 -24.53
C GLY A 88 -10.05 -4.84 -23.64
N ARG A 89 -10.32 -5.28 -22.40
CA ARG A 89 -11.01 -4.47 -21.37
C ARG A 89 -10.44 -4.65 -19.98
N GLY A 90 -10.64 -3.66 -19.12
CA GLY A 90 -10.19 -3.66 -17.73
C GLY A 90 -8.73 -3.26 -17.60
N PHE A 91 -8.23 -3.29 -16.37
CA PHE A 91 -6.93 -2.69 -16.04
C PHE A 91 -5.74 -3.37 -16.74
N HIS A 92 -5.83 -4.67 -16.98
CA HIS A 92 -4.81 -5.47 -17.69
C HIS A 92 -5.29 -5.96 -19.06
N GLN A 93 -6.34 -5.36 -19.62
CA GLN A 93 -6.86 -5.65 -20.97
C GLN A 93 -7.20 -7.13 -21.20
N LEU A 94 -8.07 -7.69 -20.35
CA LEU A 94 -8.64 -9.01 -20.54
C LEU A 94 -9.21 -9.13 -21.96
N THR A 95 -8.75 -10.14 -22.69
CA THR A 95 -9.02 -10.32 -24.12
C THR A 95 -9.46 -11.77 -24.37
N GLY A 96 -10.39 -11.97 -25.30
CA GLY A 96 -10.92 -13.28 -25.68
C GLY A 96 -9.89 -14.19 -26.38
N THR A 97 -10.38 -15.25 -27.01
CA THR A 97 -9.54 -16.15 -27.81
C THR A 97 -9.59 -15.75 -29.28
N ARG A 98 -8.41 -15.68 -29.90
CA ARG A 98 -8.25 -15.37 -31.32
C ARG A 98 -8.75 -16.51 -32.20
N ASP A 99 -9.63 -16.19 -33.15
CA ASP A 99 -10.12 -17.10 -34.18
C ASP A 99 -9.20 -17.15 -35.41
N GLY A 100 -9.54 -18.01 -36.38
CA GLY A 100 -8.77 -18.19 -37.61
C GLY A 100 -8.70 -16.95 -38.51
N ASN A 101 -9.62 -16.00 -38.34
CA ASN A 101 -9.67 -14.73 -39.07
C ASN A 101 -8.96 -13.60 -38.31
N GLY A 102 -8.40 -13.91 -37.14
CA GLY A 102 -7.64 -13.00 -36.31
C GLY A 102 -8.48 -12.10 -35.41
N PHE A 103 -9.79 -12.31 -35.30
CA PHE A 103 -10.67 -11.64 -34.35
C PHE A 103 -10.74 -12.41 -33.04
N TYR A 104 -11.15 -11.75 -31.96
CA TYR A 104 -11.27 -12.30 -30.61
C TYR A 104 -12.75 -12.43 -30.24
N ASN A 105 -13.47 -13.22 -31.04
CA ASN A 105 -14.94 -13.38 -30.92
C ASN A 105 -15.35 -14.57 -30.05
N SER A 106 -14.39 -15.37 -29.58
CA SER A 106 -14.63 -16.42 -28.57
C SER A 106 -14.32 -15.87 -27.17
N PRO A 107 -15.19 -16.12 -26.16
CA PRO A 107 -15.07 -15.48 -24.84
C PRO A 107 -13.78 -15.82 -24.12
N GLY A 108 -13.37 -17.10 -24.14
CA GLY A 108 -12.09 -17.55 -23.57
C GLY A 108 -11.88 -17.04 -22.14
N PRO A 109 -10.87 -16.18 -21.88
CA PRO A 109 -10.64 -15.58 -20.56
C PRO A 109 -11.85 -14.84 -19.96
N TYR A 110 -12.73 -14.24 -20.77
CA TYR A 110 -13.96 -13.61 -20.26
C TYR A 110 -14.89 -14.62 -19.61
N GLU A 111 -15.10 -15.78 -20.24
CA GLU A 111 -15.96 -16.83 -19.69
C GLU A 111 -15.34 -17.44 -18.43
N ASN A 112 -14.02 -17.65 -18.43
CA ASN A 112 -13.32 -18.15 -17.25
C ASN A 112 -13.46 -17.20 -16.06
N TYR A 113 -13.27 -15.90 -16.28
CA TYR A 113 -13.46 -14.89 -15.24
C TYR A 113 -14.92 -14.81 -14.79
N ALA A 114 -15.88 -14.79 -15.72
CA ALA A 114 -17.30 -14.75 -15.45
C ALA A 114 -17.75 -15.91 -14.54
N LYS A 115 -17.25 -17.12 -14.78
CA LYS A 115 -17.47 -18.29 -13.92
C LYS A 115 -16.81 -18.13 -12.56
N ALA A 116 -15.57 -17.65 -12.51
CA ALA A 116 -14.84 -17.45 -11.26
C ALA A 116 -15.51 -16.46 -10.30
N VAL A 117 -16.18 -15.42 -10.82
CA VAL A 117 -16.91 -14.43 -10.00
C VAL A 117 -18.41 -14.69 -9.92
N GLY A 118 -18.90 -15.78 -10.51
CA GLY A 118 -20.32 -16.15 -10.49
C GLY A 118 -21.23 -15.18 -11.26
N ASN A 119 -20.71 -14.37 -12.18
CA ASN A 119 -21.49 -13.44 -12.99
C ASN A 119 -21.37 -13.74 -14.49
N LEU A 120 -22.22 -14.64 -14.98
CA LEU A 120 -22.26 -15.04 -16.39
C LEU A 120 -22.70 -13.92 -17.35
N ASN A 121 -23.30 -12.83 -16.85
CA ASN A 121 -23.69 -11.70 -17.70
C ASN A 121 -22.49 -11.02 -18.36
N ILE A 122 -21.27 -11.21 -17.82
CA ILE A 122 -20.03 -10.73 -18.44
C ILE A 122 -19.81 -11.36 -19.83
N ILE A 123 -20.35 -12.55 -20.10
CA ILE A 123 -20.21 -13.21 -21.41
C ILE A 123 -21.12 -12.52 -22.44
N SER A 124 -22.38 -12.27 -22.09
CA SER A 124 -23.33 -11.59 -22.97
C SER A 124 -23.12 -10.07 -23.05
N HIS A 125 -22.51 -9.47 -22.02
CA HIS A 125 -22.23 -8.04 -21.88
C HIS A 125 -20.77 -7.81 -21.48
N PRO A 126 -19.80 -8.08 -22.37
CA PRO A 126 -18.38 -8.01 -22.04
C PRO A 126 -17.90 -6.58 -21.73
N ASP A 127 -18.67 -5.56 -22.11
CA ASP A 127 -18.42 -4.17 -21.73
C ASP A 127 -18.57 -3.88 -20.24
N LEU A 128 -19.19 -4.77 -19.45
CA LEU A 128 -19.18 -4.68 -17.99
C LEU A 128 -17.76 -4.57 -17.41
N ILE A 129 -16.77 -5.22 -18.04
CA ILE A 129 -15.35 -5.17 -17.62
C ILE A 129 -14.74 -3.77 -17.79
N CYS A 130 -15.31 -2.87 -18.59
CA CYS A 130 -14.85 -1.48 -18.69
C CYS A 130 -15.89 -0.42 -18.28
N LYS A 131 -17.10 -0.83 -17.89
CA LYS A 131 -18.17 0.04 -17.39
C LYS A 131 -18.41 -0.07 -15.89
N ASN A 132 -17.87 -1.10 -15.24
CA ASN A 132 -17.91 -1.25 -13.81
C ASN A 132 -16.47 -1.31 -13.25
N ILE A 133 -16.12 -0.36 -12.39
CA ILE A 133 -14.76 -0.21 -11.87
C ILE A 133 -14.31 -1.41 -11.03
N HIS A 134 -15.24 -2.09 -10.35
CA HIS A 134 -14.93 -3.33 -9.64
C HIS A 134 -14.47 -4.41 -10.63
N TYR A 135 -15.27 -4.71 -11.66
CA TYR A 135 -14.89 -5.73 -12.64
C TYR A 135 -13.64 -5.36 -13.43
N ALA A 136 -13.43 -4.07 -13.71
CA ALA A 136 -12.23 -3.60 -14.41
C ALA A 136 -10.92 -3.92 -13.66
N ILE A 137 -10.94 -3.83 -12.33
CA ILE A 137 -9.76 -4.04 -11.48
C ILE A 137 -9.69 -5.50 -11.01
N ASP A 138 -10.82 -6.07 -10.57
CA ASP A 138 -10.91 -7.46 -10.10
C ASP A 138 -10.54 -8.47 -11.19
N SER A 139 -10.95 -8.24 -12.45
CA SER A 139 -10.56 -9.10 -13.56
C SER A 139 -9.05 -9.12 -13.79
N ALA A 140 -8.37 -7.99 -13.56
CA ALA A 140 -6.92 -7.92 -13.66
C ALA A 140 -6.26 -8.69 -12.51
N GLY A 141 -6.76 -8.55 -11.28
CA GLY A 141 -6.31 -9.35 -10.14
C GLY A 141 -6.43 -10.85 -10.40
N TRP A 142 -7.62 -11.31 -10.80
CA TRP A 142 -7.85 -12.72 -11.16
C TRP A 142 -6.92 -13.20 -12.27
N PHE A 143 -6.83 -12.45 -13.37
CA PHE A 143 -6.00 -12.81 -14.52
C PHE A 143 -4.51 -12.91 -14.14
N TRP A 144 -4.08 -12.14 -13.16
CA TRP A 144 -2.70 -12.10 -12.67
C TRP A 144 -2.32 -13.29 -11.78
N THR A 145 -3.30 -13.86 -11.07
CA THR A 145 -3.04 -14.78 -9.94
C THR A 145 -3.60 -16.19 -10.12
N ASP A 146 -4.68 -16.37 -10.87
CA ASP A 146 -5.32 -17.68 -10.98
C ASP A 146 -4.35 -18.71 -11.61
N PRO A 147 -4.00 -19.80 -10.91
CA PRO A 147 -2.96 -20.73 -11.35
C PRO A 147 -3.41 -21.63 -12.51
N ASN A 148 -4.72 -21.74 -12.73
CA ASN A 148 -5.32 -22.69 -13.66
C ASN A 148 -5.76 -22.01 -14.95
N LEU A 149 -6.50 -20.92 -14.81
CA LEU A 149 -7.21 -20.22 -15.89
C LEU A 149 -6.68 -18.80 -16.12
N GLY A 150 -5.86 -18.29 -15.19
CA GLY A 150 -5.17 -17.01 -15.32
C GLY A 150 -3.92 -17.09 -16.21
N LYS A 151 -3.21 -15.98 -16.31
CA LYS A 151 -2.00 -15.87 -17.10
C LYS A 151 -0.81 -16.44 -16.32
N LYS A 152 -0.06 -17.33 -16.97
CA LYS A 152 1.15 -17.93 -16.41
C LYS A 152 2.25 -18.08 -17.46
N VAL A 153 3.47 -18.26 -16.97
CA VAL A 153 4.60 -18.61 -17.83
C VAL A 153 4.42 -20.04 -18.33
N PRO A 154 4.49 -20.29 -19.65
CA PRO A 154 4.42 -21.65 -20.17
C PRO A 154 5.53 -22.55 -19.61
N LEU A 155 5.24 -23.83 -19.43
CA LEU A 155 6.23 -24.87 -19.09
C LEU A 155 7.08 -25.20 -20.32
N TRP A 156 7.94 -24.28 -20.75
CA TRP A 156 8.90 -24.53 -21.82
C TRP A 156 9.91 -25.60 -21.38
N SER A 157 10.23 -26.53 -22.27
CA SER A 157 11.16 -27.63 -21.98
C SER A 157 12.58 -27.29 -22.41
N SER A 158 13.53 -27.44 -21.50
CA SER A 158 14.98 -27.35 -21.78
C SER A 158 15.48 -28.48 -22.70
N SER A 159 14.71 -29.57 -22.81
CA SER A 159 14.97 -30.69 -23.72
C SER A 159 14.35 -30.49 -25.11
N SER A 160 13.69 -29.36 -25.38
CA SER A 160 13.07 -29.11 -26.68
C SER A 160 14.12 -28.97 -27.80
N ASN A 161 13.86 -29.60 -28.95
CA ASN A 161 14.65 -29.39 -30.18
C ASN A 161 14.38 -28.02 -30.84
N VAL A 162 13.36 -27.29 -30.40
CA VAL A 162 13.02 -25.96 -30.91
C VAL A 162 13.85 -24.91 -30.16
N LYS A 163 14.82 -24.29 -30.86
CA LYS A 163 15.84 -23.40 -30.27
C LYS A 163 15.27 -22.31 -29.35
N TYR A 164 14.20 -21.61 -29.74
CA TYR A 164 13.63 -20.54 -28.92
C TYR A 164 12.92 -21.08 -27.66
N ILE A 165 12.29 -22.26 -27.73
CA ILE A 165 11.65 -22.91 -26.57
C ILE A 165 12.72 -23.31 -25.55
N LYS A 166 13.79 -23.98 -26.02
CA LYS A 166 14.93 -24.34 -25.16
C LYS A 166 15.57 -23.13 -24.51
N PHE A 167 15.77 -22.05 -25.26
CA PHE A 167 16.26 -20.78 -24.72
C PHE A 167 15.35 -20.25 -23.60
N ARG A 168 14.05 -20.12 -23.85
CA ARG A 168 13.10 -19.58 -22.85
C ARG A 168 13.04 -20.45 -21.59
N ALA A 169 13.09 -21.76 -21.75
CA ALA A 169 13.13 -22.71 -20.63
C ALA A 169 14.35 -22.50 -19.73
N ILE A 170 15.52 -22.27 -20.31
CA ILE A 170 16.77 -22.08 -19.57
C ILE A 170 16.83 -20.67 -18.98
N TYR A 171 16.56 -19.64 -19.78
CA TYR A 171 16.73 -18.24 -19.41
C TYR A 171 15.71 -17.77 -18.35
N PHE A 172 14.48 -18.30 -18.38
CA PHE A 172 13.40 -17.99 -17.44
C PHE A 172 13.06 -19.17 -16.52
N SER A 173 14.03 -20.03 -16.22
CA SER A 173 13.82 -21.30 -15.49
C SER A 173 13.07 -21.16 -14.16
N LYS A 174 13.35 -20.11 -13.36
CA LYS A 174 12.66 -19.87 -12.09
C LYS A 174 11.18 -19.54 -12.24
N ALA A 175 10.75 -19.08 -13.41
CA ALA A 175 9.40 -18.57 -13.65
C ALA A 175 8.46 -19.59 -14.29
N LEU A 176 8.96 -20.72 -14.78
CA LEU A 176 8.18 -21.71 -15.54
C LEU A 176 6.97 -22.21 -14.74
N GLY A 177 5.79 -22.19 -15.38
CA GLY A 177 4.54 -22.64 -14.78
C GLY A 177 3.91 -21.69 -13.77
N LYS A 178 4.62 -20.64 -13.36
CA LYS A 178 4.14 -19.71 -12.32
C LYS A 178 3.12 -18.70 -12.86
N PRO A 179 2.07 -18.38 -12.11
CA PRO A 179 1.21 -17.23 -12.39
C PRO A 179 2.01 -15.93 -12.30
N LEU A 180 1.57 -14.88 -12.98
CA LEU A 180 2.34 -13.63 -13.06
C LEU A 180 2.60 -13.01 -11.67
N ASN A 181 1.68 -13.16 -10.73
CA ASN A 181 1.87 -12.70 -9.36
C ASN A 181 3.06 -13.35 -8.62
N GLU A 182 3.32 -14.64 -8.86
CA GLU A 182 4.50 -15.31 -8.31
C GLU A 182 5.77 -14.88 -9.04
N VAL A 183 5.69 -14.67 -10.36
CA VAL A 183 6.82 -14.17 -11.17
C VAL A 183 7.24 -12.77 -10.71
N SER A 184 6.30 -11.97 -10.22
CA SER A 184 6.59 -10.64 -9.70
C SER A 184 7.61 -10.64 -8.54
N HIS A 185 7.66 -11.69 -7.71
CA HIS A 185 8.70 -11.79 -6.67
C HIS A 185 10.11 -11.96 -7.24
N LEU A 186 10.24 -12.64 -8.38
CA LEU A 186 11.53 -12.87 -9.02
C LEU A 186 12.13 -11.58 -9.59
N VAL A 187 11.32 -10.53 -9.78
CA VAL A 187 11.77 -9.22 -10.27
C VAL A 187 12.71 -8.53 -9.29
N GLU A 188 12.60 -8.84 -7.98
CA GLU A 188 13.51 -8.32 -6.97
C GLU A 188 14.95 -8.80 -7.20
N ASP A 189 15.11 -10.06 -7.64
CA ASP A 189 16.39 -10.66 -7.97
C ASP A 189 16.89 -10.20 -9.35
N ASP A 190 16.00 -10.14 -10.34
CA ASP A 190 16.37 -9.92 -11.74
C ASP A 190 15.22 -9.28 -12.54
N GLU A 191 15.42 -8.06 -13.04
CA GLU A 191 14.41 -7.31 -13.80
C GLU A 191 14.01 -7.99 -15.13
N LYS A 192 14.73 -9.02 -15.60
CA LYS A 192 14.28 -9.80 -16.77
C LYS A 192 12.91 -10.43 -16.56
N TYR A 193 12.50 -10.68 -15.32
CA TYR A 193 11.18 -11.21 -15.02
C TYR A 193 10.08 -10.14 -15.16
N PHE A 194 10.42 -8.86 -15.02
CA PHE A 194 9.51 -7.77 -15.38
C PHE A 194 9.32 -7.71 -16.90
N TRP A 195 10.43 -7.81 -17.64
CA TRP A 195 10.42 -7.93 -19.11
C TRP A 195 9.58 -9.13 -19.59
N LEU A 196 9.75 -10.29 -18.95
CA LEU A 196 8.98 -11.49 -19.28
C LEU A 196 7.48 -11.28 -19.07
N GLN A 197 7.08 -10.68 -17.95
CA GLN A 197 5.67 -10.40 -17.66
C GLN A 197 5.08 -9.41 -18.68
N ALA A 198 5.83 -8.37 -19.07
CA ALA A 198 5.44 -7.46 -20.14
C ALA A 198 5.25 -8.20 -21.49
N LYS A 199 6.17 -9.08 -21.87
CA LYS A 199 6.00 -9.94 -23.06
C LYS A 199 4.76 -10.82 -22.96
N LEU A 200 4.53 -11.46 -21.83
CA LEU A 200 3.39 -12.37 -21.69
C LEU A 200 2.06 -11.64 -21.78
N LEU A 201 1.96 -10.42 -21.25
CA LEU A 201 0.74 -9.63 -21.27
C LEU A 201 0.28 -9.30 -22.69
N ASN A 202 1.19 -8.84 -23.57
CA ASN A 202 0.86 -8.53 -24.97
C ASN A 202 1.19 -9.63 -25.98
N GLY A 203 1.68 -10.78 -25.51
CA GLY A 203 2.06 -11.93 -26.33
C GLY A 203 3.57 -12.02 -26.58
N TYR A 204 4.08 -13.27 -26.57
CA TYR A 204 5.48 -13.58 -26.84
C TYR A 204 5.57 -14.50 -28.07
N PRO A 205 5.60 -13.92 -29.29
CA PRO A 205 5.49 -14.65 -30.57
C PRO A 205 6.47 -15.80 -30.72
N LYS A 206 6.10 -16.82 -31.50
CA LYS A 206 6.97 -17.99 -31.77
C LYS A 206 8.24 -17.52 -32.49
N GLY A 207 9.39 -18.09 -32.11
CA GLY A 207 10.68 -17.78 -32.73
C GLY A 207 11.47 -16.67 -32.02
N GLU A 208 10.79 -15.72 -31.36
CA GLU A 208 11.46 -14.63 -30.64
C GLU A 208 12.17 -15.11 -29.37
N LYS A 209 13.31 -14.48 -29.06
CA LYS A 209 13.96 -14.56 -27.75
C LYS A 209 13.92 -13.16 -27.12
N LEU A 210 15.03 -12.43 -27.14
CA LEU A 210 15.16 -11.11 -26.49
C LEU A 210 15.26 -9.96 -27.49
N GLU A 211 15.32 -10.27 -28.79
CA GLU A 211 15.68 -9.30 -29.83
C GLU A 211 14.60 -8.23 -30.05
N ILE A 212 13.36 -8.53 -29.70
CA ILE A 212 12.21 -7.64 -29.86
C ILE A 212 11.68 -7.31 -28.48
N GLU A 213 11.61 -6.03 -28.14
CA GLU A 213 11.06 -5.56 -26.88
C GLU A 213 9.55 -5.82 -26.75
N PRO A 214 9.00 -5.90 -25.54
CA PRO A 214 7.55 -5.91 -25.31
C PRO A 214 6.87 -4.71 -25.97
N ASN A 215 5.62 -4.89 -26.40
CA ASN A 215 4.84 -3.76 -26.88
C ASN A 215 4.69 -2.71 -25.76
N GLY A 216 4.94 -1.44 -26.08
CA GLY A 216 4.92 -0.34 -25.11
C GLY A 216 6.05 -0.38 -24.07
N TRP A 217 7.15 -1.11 -24.32
CA TRP A 217 8.20 -1.34 -23.32
C TRP A 217 8.75 -0.06 -22.68
N LYS A 218 9.02 0.98 -23.47
CA LYS A 218 9.51 2.27 -22.95
C LYS A 218 8.57 2.82 -21.87
N THR A 219 7.25 2.75 -22.08
CA THR A 219 6.29 3.19 -21.06
C THR A 219 6.26 2.24 -19.87
N ARG A 220 6.21 0.93 -20.11
CA ARG A 220 6.22 -0.07 -19.03
C ARG A 220 7.41 0.11 -18.11
N LYS A 221 8.60 0.27 -18.68
CA LYS A 221 9.84 0.47 -17.93
C LYS A 221 9.85 1.80 -17.20
N ASN A 222 9.42 2.90 -17.83
CA ASN A 222 9.33 4.19 -17.17
C ASN A 222 8.36 4.15 -15.96
N ALA A 223 7.17 3.57 -16.14
CA ALA A 223 6.20 3.43 -15.07
C ALA A 223 6.72 2.54 -13.94
N PHE A 224 7.39 1.43 -14.27
CA PHE A 224 8.06 0.56 -13.31
C PHE A 224 9.13 1.31 -12.52
N ASP A 225 9.98 2.09 -13.18
CA ASP A 225 11.06 2.83 -12.52
C ASP A 225 10.52 3.94 -11.61
N ILE A 226 9.50 4.69 -12.05
CA ILE A 226 8.83 5.69 -11.22
C ILE A 226 8.17 5.02 -10.00
N LEU A 227 7.45 3.93 -10.20
CA LEU A 227 6.78 3.23 -9.11
C LEU A 227 7.81 2.66 -8.13
N LYS A 228 8.83 1.97 -8.64
CA LYS A 228 9.88 1.35 -7.84
C LYS A 228 10.68 2.39 -7.06
N ASN A 229 11.11 3.49 -7.69
CA ASN A 229 12.07 4.41 -7.08
C ASN A 229 11.41 5.59 -6.37
N ASN A 230 10.30 6.13 -6.89
CA ASN A 230 9.74 7.39 -6.43
C ASN A 230 8.44 7.24 -5.64
N VAL A 231 7.72 6.11 -5.82
CA VAL A 231 6.45 5.88 -5.12
C VAL A 231 6.62 4.90 -3.97
N PHE A 232 7.18 3.73 -4.27
CA PHE A 232 7.41 2.70 -3.27
C PHE A 232 8.79 2.82 -2.62
N GLU A 233 9.72 3.56 -3.22
CA GLU A 233 11.11 3.68 -2.76
C GLU A 233 11.68 2.30 -2.39
N PHE A 234 11.57 1.35 -3.32
CA PHE A 234 11.65 -0.09 -3.06
C PHE A 234 12.92 -0.49 -2.28
N ASN A 235 14.08 0.04 -2.69
CA ASN A 235 15.36 -0.25 -2.03
C ASN A 235 15.44 0.28 -0.59
N ILE A 236 14.62 1.27 -0.23
CA ILE A 236 14.60 1.92 1.08
C ILE A 236 13.51 1.28 1.96
N ARG A 237 12.31 1.07 1.41
CA ARG A 237 11.10 0.73 2.19
C ARG A 237 10.65 -0.72 2.08
N CYS A 238 11.13 -1.47 1.09
CA CYS A 238 10.42 -2.69 0.66
C CYS A 238 11.30 -3.90 0.33
N LYS A 239 12.60 -3.71 0.10
CA LYS A 239 13.50 -4.79 -0.31
C LYS A 239 13.69 -5.81 0.82
N GLY A 240 13.49 -7.09 0.52
CA GLY A 240 13.84 -8.20 1.43
C GLY A 240 12.76 -8.66 2.41
N ASN A 241 11.51 -8.19 2.30
CA ASN A 241 10.42 -8.51 3.25
C ASN A 241 10.76 -8.21 4.74
N GLU A 242 11.84 -7.49 5.03
CA GLU A 242 12.08 -6.93 6.35
C GLU A 242 11.08 -5.78 6.59
N GLN A 243 10.53 -5.72 7.80
CA GLN A 243 9.51 -4.75 8.19
C GLN A 243 9.85 -3.35 7.70
N LEU A 244 8.84 -2.69 7.14
CA LEU A 244 8.84 -1.31 6.65
C LEU A 244 9.82 -0.42 7.42
N ASN A 245 10.96 -0.08 6.81
CA ASN A 245 11.68 1.13 7.18
C ASN A 245 10.82 2.30 6.70
N PHE A 246 10.03 2.87 7.60
CA PHE A 246 9.45 4.19 7.40
C PHE A 246 10.61 5.15 7.19
N ASN A 247 10.80 5.61 5.95
CA ASN A 247 11.80 6.62 5.63
C ASN A 247 11.36 7.92 6.34
N THR A 248 11.90 8.15 7.54
CA THR A 248 11.61 9.35 8.32
C THR A 248 12.39 10.57 7.83
N GLU A 249 13.14 10.51 6.73
CA GLU A 249 14.04 11.59 6.26
C GLU A 249 14.99 12.10 7.38
N GLY A 250 15.32 11.26 8.38
CA GLY A 250 16.09 11.67 9.57
C GLY A 250 15.30 12.46 10.61
N ARG A 251 13.98 12.67 10.40
CA ARG A 251 13.08 13.35 11.32
C ARG A 251 12.55 12.43 12.41
N ALA A 252 12.30 12.99 13.59
CA ALA A 252 11.71 12.33 14.76
C ALA A 252 12.06 10.84 14.88
N PRO A 253 13.34 10.47 15.01
CA PRO A 253 13.82 9.10 14.84
C PRO A 253 13.21 8.08 15.82
N TRP A 254 12.67 8.52 16.96
CA TRP A 254 11.87 7.69 17.87
C TRP A 254 10.58 7.13 17.24
N MET A 255 10.06 7.78 16.20
CA MET A 255 8.89 7.31 15.45
C MET A 255 9.11 5.95 14.80
N LYS A 256 10.36 5.56 14.49
CA LYS A 256 10.67 4.22 13.99
C LYS A 256 10.18 3.15 14.97
N ILE A 257 10.48 3.33 16.26
CA ILE A 257 10.08 2.40 17.33
C ILE A 257 8.55 2.39 17.49
N ALA A 258 7.91 3.56 17.43
CA ALA A 258 6.46 3.66 17.53
C ALA A 258 5.75 2.91 16.39
N TRP A 259 6.24 3.06 15.15
CA TRP A 259 5.70 2.37 13.98
C TRP A 259 5.96 0.86 13.98
N GLU A 260 7.13 0.42 14.44
CA GLU A 260 7.41 -1.00 14.66
C GLU A 260 6.36 -1.63 15.58
N GLU A 261 5.97 -0.94 16.66
CA GLU A 261 4.92 -1.42 17.56
C GLU A 261 3.51 -1.35 16.97
N GLU A 262 3.18 -0.27 16.25
CA GLU A 262 1.90 -0.16 15.53
C GLU A 262 1.72 -1.30 14.52
N SER A 263 2.79 -1.68 13.83
CA SER A 263 2.76 -2.74 12.81
C SER A 263 2.29 -4.09 13.34
N LYS A 264 2.40 -4.33 14.66
CA LYS A 264 1.95 -5.54 15.34
C LYS A 264 0.45 -5.56 15.62
N LYS A 265 -0.26 -4.46 15.36
CA LYS A 265 -1.71 -4.31 15.52
C LYS A 265 -2.19 -4.73 16.91
N LEU A 266 -1.50 -4.20 17.94
CA LEU A 266 -1.74 -4.58 19.32
C LEU A 266 -3.14 -4.17 19.80
N VAL A 267 -3.87 -5.13 20.37
CA VAL A 267 -5.19 -4.96 20.98
C VAL A 267 -5.17 -5.52 22.41
N GLU A 268 -5.95 -4.92 23.31
CA GLU A 268 -6.10 -5.43 24.67
C GLU A 268 -6.83 -6.78 24.68
N THR A 269 -6.28 -7.73 25.42
CA THR A 269 -6.90 -9.07 25.60
C THR A 269 -7.00 -9.45 27.07
N GLY A 270 -6.61 -8.56 27.99
CA GLY A 270 -6.43 -8.87 29.42
C GLY A 270 -5.13 -9.61 29.73
N SER A 271 -4.36 -10.02 28.71
CA SER A 271 -3.12 -10.82 28.86
C SER A 271 -2.08 -10.58 27.75
N ASN A 272 -2.21 -9.49 26.99
CA ASN A 272 -1.35 -9.19 25.85
C ASN A 272 0.04 -8.74 26.31
N LYS A 273 1.00 -9.67 26.29
CA LYS A 273 2.39 -9.45 26.72
C LYS A 273 3.11 -8.34 25.95
N GLU A 274 2.75 -8.09 24.69
CA GLU A 274 3.33 -6.98 23.92
C GLU A 274 2.86 -5.61 24.41
N ILE A 275 1.66 -5.50 25.00
CA ILE A 275 1.22 -4.25 25.65
C ILE A 275 1.81 -4.16 27.06
N GLN A 276 1.83 -5.26 27.81
CA GLN A 276 2.37 -5.29 29.19
C GLN A 276 3.83 -4.83 29.27
N LYS A 277 4.63 -5.07 28.22
CA LYS A 277 6.03 -4.62 28.18
C LYS A 277 6.19 -3.09 28.24
N PHE A 278 5.18 -2.32 27.83
CA PHE A 278 5.22 -0.85 27.91
C PHE A 278 5.26 -0.36 29.35
N PHE A 279 4.85 -1.20 30.31
CA PHE A 279 4.94 -0.92 31.74
C PHE A 279 6.29 -1.28 32.36
N ASN A 280 7.26 -1.83 31.61
CA ASN A 280 8.59 -2.08 32.13
C ASN A 280 9.23 -0.77 32.63
N GLY A 281 9.71 -0.77 33.86
CA GLY A 281 10.25 0.42 34.53
C GLY A 281 9.19 1.34 35.14
N THR A 282 7.89 1.03 35.04
CA THR A 282 6.80 1.81 35.67
C THR A 282 6.33 1.17 36.98
N PRO A 283 5.52 1.86 37.83
CA PRO A 283 4.96 1.26 39.05
C PRO A 283 4.11 0.02 38.83
N TYR A 284 3.56 -0.16 37.62
CA TYR A 284 2.72 -1.31 37.28
C TYR A 284 3.52 -2.51 36.73
N GLU A 285 4.85 -2.43 36.62
CA GLU A 285 5.66 -3.52 36.05
C GLU A 285 5.43 -4.85 36.78
N LYS A 286 5.46 -4.83 38.11
CA LYS A 286 5.27 -6.04 38.93
C LYS A 286 3.87 -6.61 38.75
N SER A 287 2.84 -5.77 38.88
CA SER A 287 1.44 -6.20 38.80
C SER A 287 1.03 -6.69 37.40
N MET A 288 1.65 -6.15 36.35
CA MET A 288 1.47 -6.65 34.98
C MET A 288 2.12 -8.02 34.78
N LYS A 289 3.31 -8.25 35.35
CA LYS A 289 4.03 -9.52 35.21
C LYS A 289 3.40 -10.66 36.02
N ASP A 290 2.93 -10.37 37.23
CA ASP A 290 2.29 -11.36 38.12
C ASP A 290 0.78 -11.55 37.85
N GLY A 291 0.18 -10.70 37.00
CA GLY A 291 -1.21 -10.81 36.58
C GLY A 291 -2.22 -10.26 37.57
N SER A 292 -1.78 -9.57 38.63
CA SER A 292 -2.68 -8.84 39.55
C SER A 292 -3.28 -7.57 38.93
N THR A 293 -2.77 -7.12 37.78
CA THR A 293 -3.36 -6.07 36.92
C THR A 293 -3.13 -6.44 35.45
N ASN A 294 -3.89 -5.82 34.54
CA ASN A 294 -3.80 -6.06 33.10
C ASN A 294 -3.98 -4.76 32.29
N GLU A 295 -4.12 -4.86 30.97
CA GLU A 295 -4.16 -3.73 30.05
C GLU A 295 -5.44 -2.89 30.12
N SER A 296 -6.39 -3.22 31.01
CA SER A 296 -7.59 -2.41 31.26
C SER A 296 -7.28 -1.06 31.91
N ILE A 297 -6.09 -0.89 32.50
CA ILE A 297 -5.62 0.41 32.98
C ILE A 297 -5.09 1.24 31.80
N SER A 298 -5.21 2.57 31.88
CA SER A 298 -4.70 3.44 30.81
C SER A 298 -3.20 3.28 30.58
N TRP A 299 -2.81 2.94 29.35
CA TRP A 299 -1.41 2.68 28.96
C TRP A 299 -0.88 3.58 27.86
N CYS A 300 -1.63 4.62 27.45
CA CYS A 300 -1.17 5.62 26.48
C CYS A 300 0.12 6.32 26.94
N GLY A 301 0.20 6.71 28.22
CA GLY A 301 1.40 7.31 28.80
C GLY A 301 2.57 6.33 28.90
N ALA A 302 2.29 5.08 29.30
CA ALA A 302 3.30 4.01 29.39
C ALA A 302 3.93 3.72 28.02
N PHE A 303 3.12 3.65 26.97
CA PHE A 303 3.60 3.46 25.59
C PHE A 303 4.55 4.58 25.15
N VAL A 304 4.15 5.86 25.30
CA VAL A 304 4.99 6.99 24.92
C VAL A 304 6.28 7.00 25.74
N ASN A 305 6.21 6.71 27.04
CA ASN A 305 7.38 6.60 27.91
C ASN A 305 8.33 5.52 27.42
N TRP A 306 7.81 4.33 27.15
CA TRP A 306 8.60 3.21 26.65
C TRP A 306 9.27 3.52 25.31
N VAL A 307 8.58 4.17 24.36
CA VAL A 307 9.17 4.57 23.07
C VAL A 307 10.32 5.54 23.27
N MET A 308 10.12 6.58 24.08
CA MET A 308 11.15 7.60 24.32
C MET A 308 12.35 7.04 25.08
N THR A 309 12.12 6.21 26.10
CA THR A 309 13.18 5.50 26.82
C THR A 309 13.94 4.53 25.93
N LYS A 310 13.25 3.76 25.10
CA LYS A 310 13.89 2.81 24.17
C LYS A 310 14.72 3.51 23.11
N TYR A 311 14.33 4.72 22.70
CA TYR A 311 15.13 5.53 21.77
C TYR A 311 16.41 6.09 22.40
N GLY A 312 16.38 6.35 23.72
CA GLY A 312 17.53 6.84 24.49
C GLY A 312 17.32 8.14 25.26
N TYR A 313 16.08 8.67 25.29
CA TYR A 313 15.72 9.78 26.19
C TYR A 313 15.41 9.24 27.60
N ALA A 314 15.47 10.07 28.66
CA ALA A 314 15.14 9.56 29.99
C ALA A 314 13.64 9.21 30.16
N GLY A 315 12.78 9.74 29.30
CA GLY A 315 11.32 9.66 29.45
C GLY A 315 10.81 10.57 30.56
N LEU A 316 9.68 10.24 31.18
CA LEU A 316 9.19 10.92 32.38
C LEU A 316 9.94 10.41 33.61
N SER A 317 10.39 11.34 34.46
CA SER A 317 11.14 11.02 35.67
C SER A 317 10.22 10.56 36.82
N LYS A 318 10.74 9.66 37.67
CA LYS A 318 10.09 9.20 38.90
C LYS A 318 10.29 10.14 40.09
N ASN A 319 11.03 11.25 39.92
CA ASN A 319 11.58 12.04 41.03
C ASN A 319 10.51 12.76 41.88
N GLN A 320 9.27 12.89 41.41
CA GLN A 320 8.18 13.55 42.17
C GLN A 320 7.07 12.56 42.53
N ASP A 321 6.56 11.81 41.55
CA ASP A 321 5.58 10.74 41.75
C ASP A 321 5.90 9.57 40.82
N GLN A 322 6.04 8.37 41.37
CA GLN A 322 6.34 7.17 40.60
C GLN A 322 5.33 6.92 39.45
N TYR A 323 4.07 7.36 39.61
CA TYR A 323 3.00 7.20 38.62
C TYR A 323 3.08 8.21 37.46
N ASP A 324 3.99 9.19 37.50
CA ASP A 324 4.11 10.15 36.39
C ASP A 324 4.52 9.45 35.08
N THR A 325 5.31 8.37 35.17
CA THR A 325 5.73 7.52 34.04
C THR A 325 4.58 6.92 33.20
N VAL A 326 3.34 6.94 33.72
CA VAL A 326 2.16 6.39 33.04
C VAL A 326 1.05 7.44 32.83
N ARG A 327 1.18 8.65 33.37
CA ARG A 327 0.18 9.71 33.28
C ARG A 327 0.34 10.51 31.99
N ALA A 328 -0.67 10.46 31.13
CA ALA A 328 -0.68 11.19 29.86
C ALA A 328 -0.41 12.70 30.01
N LEU A 329 -1.05 13.36 30.99
CA LEU A 329 -0.94 14.82 31.17
C LEU A 329 0.48 15.28 31.54
N LYS A 330 1.27 14.42 32.18
CA LYS A 330 2.64 14.74 32.61
C LYS A 330 3.60 14.93 31.45
N TRP A 331 3.28 14.43 30.27
CA TRP A 331 4.06 14.71 29.06
C TRP A 331 4.11 16.20 28.70
N ALA A 332 3.11 17.00 29.08
CA ALA A 332 3.14 18.45 28.87
C ALA A 332 4.18 19.18 29.75
N GLU A 333 4.68 18.50 30.80
CA GLU A 333 5.68 18.98 31.76
C GLU A 333 7.04 18.26 31.55
N TRP A 334 7.20 17.53 30.44
CA TRP A 334 8.38 16.71 30.20
C TRP A 334 9.67 17.54 30.20
N SER A 335 10.58 17.28 31.14
CA SER A 335 11.77 18.10 31.41
C SER A 335 12.80 18.15 30.27
N GLU A 336 12.88 17.09 29.47
CA GLU A 336 13.72 17.06 28.26
C GLU A 336 12.98 17.57 27.02
N GLY A 337 11.72 17.97 27.16
CA GLY A 337 10.88 18.46 26.08
C GLY A 337 10.62 19.95 26.13
N LYS A 338 10.21 20.50 24.98
CA LYS A 338 9.63 21.83 24.83
C LYS A 338 8.27 21.73 24.14
N ASN A 339 7.31 22.51 24.60
CA ASN A 339 6.04 22.68 23.90
C ASN A 339 6.22 23.66 22.73
N ILE A 340 5.87 23.23 21.52
CA ILE A 340 6.03 24.01 20.30
C ILE A 340 4.71 24.58 19.77
N GLY A 341 3.60 24.35 20.48
CA GLY A 341 2.28 24.96 20.25
C GLY A 341 1.52 24.49 19.00
N LYS A 342 2.19 23.89 18.02
CA LYS A 342 1.59 23.35 16.79
C LYS A 342 2.17 21.97 16.44
N PRO A 343 1.42 21.13 15.72
CA PRO A 343 1.86 19.76 15.42
C PRO A 343 3.05 19.76 14.46
N VAL A 344 4.03 18.92 14.76
CA VAL A 344 5.07 18.45 13.83
C VAL A 344 5.11 16.95 13.86
N TYR A 345 5.63 16.32 12.80
CA TYR A 345 5.77 14.87 12.76
C TYR A 345 6.60 14.37 13.95
N GLY A 346 6.08 13.36 14.65
CA GLY A 346 6.67 12.76 15.84
C GLY A 346 6.58 13.57 17.13
N ALA A 347 5.99 14.77 17.13
CA ALA A 347 5.68 15.46 18.38
C ALA A 347 4.75 14.62 19.26
N ILE A 348 4.96 14.70 20.57
CA ILE A 348 4.09 14.09 21.58
C ILE A 348 2.92 15.05 21.80
N ALA A 349 1.75 14.67 21.32
CA ALA A 349 0.52 15.46 21.46
C ALA A 349 -0.17 15.09 22.78
N VAL A 350 -0.43 16.08 23.64
CA VAL A 350 -1.10 15.90 24.94
C VAL A 350 -2.46 16.60 24.97
N LYS A 351 -3.49 15.89 25.43
CA LYS A 351 -4.85 16.41 25.59
C LYS A 351 -5.49 16.01 26.90
N LYS A 352 -6.53 16.74 27.31
CA LYS A 352 -7.43 16.39 28.40
C LYS A 352 -8.67 15.67 27.85
N ARG A 353 -9.25 14.79 28.65
CA ARG A 353 -10.53 14.11 28.38
C ARG A 353 -11.28 13.87 29.69
N SER A 354 -12.54 13.43 29.59
CA SER A 354 -13.23 12.83 30.74
C SER A 354 -12.38 11.67 31.28
N GLY A 355 -12.23 11.58 32.61
CA GLY A 355 -11.43 10.53 33.25
C GLY A 355 -9.89 10.68 33.15
N GLY A 356 -9.35 11.78 32.59
CA GLY A 356 -7.92 12.07 32.66
C GLY A 356 -7.32 12.73 31.42
N GLY A 357 -6.17 12.24 30.97
CA GLY A 357 -5.50 12.72 29.76
C GLY A 357 -5.39 11.65 28.69
N HIS A 358 -5.00 12.08 27.49
CA HIS A 358 -4.52 11.19 26.43
C HIS A 358 -3.25 11.75 25.81
N VAL A 359 -2.37 10.85 25.37
CA VAL A 359 -1.09 11.18 24.77
C VAL A 359 -0.75 10.21 23.66
N GLY A 360 -0.12 10.71 22.60
CA GLY A 360 0.38 9.92 21.48
C GLY A 360 1.32 10.75 20.62
N PHE A 361 1.81 10.14 19.54
CA PHE A 361 2.69 10.81 18.59
C PHE A 361 1.92 11.32 17.38
N VAL A 362 2.24 12.52 16.91
CA VAL A 362 1.74 13.04 15.63
C VAL A 362 2.34 12.21 14.50
N ALA A 363 1.50 11.46 13.81
CA ALA A 363 1.87 10.52 12.76
C ALA A 363 1.73 11.11 11.34
N GLY A 364 0.99 12.21 11.19
CA GLY A 364 0.68 12.83 9.90
C GLY A 364 -0.64 13.59 9.96
N LYS A 365 -1.27 13.78 8.81
CA LYS A 365 -2.59 14.42 8.68
C LYS A 365 -3.49 13.71 7.66
N VAL A 366 -4.79 13.93 7.78
CA VAL A 366 -5.78 13.62 6.75
C VAL A 366 -6.65 14.84 6.58
N GLY A 367 -6.51 15.55 5.45
CA GLY A 367 -7.16 16.84 5.26
C GLY A 367 -6.68 17.88 6.28
N ASP A 368 -7.62 18.45 7.04
CA ASP A 368 -7.40 19.44 8.10
C ASP A 368 -7.17 18.83 9.50
N LYS A 369 -7.34 17.51 9.63
CA LYS A 369 -7.16 16.78 10.88
C LYS A 369 -5.77 16.19 11.01
N ILE A 370 -5.27 16.13 12.24
CA ILE A 370 -4.03 15.41 12.56
C ILE A 370 -4.32 13.95 12.85
N VAL A 371 -3.36 13.09 12.52
CA VAL A 371 -3.37 11.67 12.87
C VAL A 371 -2.46 11.46 14.06
N ILE A 372 -3.00 10.83 15.10
CA ILE A 372 -2.26 10.51 16.32
C ILE A 372 -2.10 9.00 16.44
N LEU A 373 -0.84 8.55 16.48
CA LEU A 373 -0.46 7.20 16.86
C LEU A 373 -0.37 7.12 18.39
N GLY A 374 -1.29 6.39 19.01
CA GLY A 374 -1.37 6.30 20.46
C GLY A 374 -1.87 4.94 20.92
N GLY A 375 -1.44 4.58 22.14
CA GLY A 375 -1.94 3.42 22.86
C GLY A 375 -3.30 3.66 23.52
N ASN A 376 -3.97 2.57 23.89
CA ASN A 376 -5.27 2.57 24.58
C ASN A 376 -6.37 3.38 23.86
N GLN A 377 -6.26 3.53 22.52
CA GLN A 377 -7.28 4.17 21.70
C GLN A 377 -8.25 3.08 21.23
N GLY A 378 -9.45 3.03 21.82
CA GLY A 378 -10.39 1.93 21.59
C GLY A 378 -9.76 0.57 21.92
N ASN A 379 -9.12 0.50 23.08
CA ASN A 379 -8.44 -0.69 23.60
C ASN A 379 -7.35 -1.25 22.65
N ALA A 380 -6.65 -0.39 21.92
CA ALA A 380 -5.64 -0.77 20.93
C ALA A 380 -4.52 0.26 20.75
N LEU A 381 -3.42 -0.16 20.15
CA LEU A 381 -2.38 0.71 19.58
C LEU A 381 -2.74 0.97 18.12
N LYS A 382 -3.17 2.19 17.81
CA LYS A 382 -3.66 2.53 16.47
C LYS A 382 -3.46 4.01 16.13
N CYS A 383 -3.78 4.36 14.90
CA CYS A 383 -3.84 5.74 14.41
C CYS A 383 -5.29 6.25 14.37
N SER A 384 -5.56 7.37 15.03
CA SER A 384 -6.88 8.04 15.03
C SER A 384 -6.79 9.49 14.59
N LYS A 385 -7.85 10.01 13.95
CA LYS A 385 -7.97 11.40 13.50
C LYS A 385 -8.52 12.30 14.60
N TYR A 386 -7.89 13.46 14.78
CA TYR A 386 -8.30 14.48 15.74
C TYR A 386 -8.22 15.88 15.13
N ASN A 387 -8.97 16.82 15.69
CA ASN A 387 -8.77 18.23 15.38
C ASN A 387 -7.46 18.69 16.03
N ILE A 388 -6.73 19.60 15.38
CA ILE A 388 -5.51 20.19 15.96
C ILE A 388 -5.79 20.81 17.34
N THR A 389 -6.98 21.38 17.50
CA THR A 389 -7.45 22.03 18.73
C THR A 389 -7.85 21.06 19.83
N ASP A 390 -7.96 19.75 19.57
CA ASP A 390 -8.21 18.75 20.62
C ASP A 390 -7.00 18.62 21.57
N TYR A 391 -5.81 19.01 21.13
CA TYR A 391 -4.55 18.89 21.86
C TYR A 391 -4.02 20.25 22.30
N PHE A 392 -3.68 20.38 23.58
CA PHE A 392 -3.23 21.65 24.16
C PHE A 392 -1.71 21.79 24.21
N ALA A 393 -0.97 20.69 24.03
CA ALA A 393 0.49 20.70 23.98
C ALA A 393 1.02 19.75 22.91
N TYR A 394 2.07 20.19 22.23
CA TYR A 394 2.85 19.40 21.28
C TYR A 394 4.30 19.44 21.74
N MET A 395 4.77 18.34 22.31
CA MET A 395 6.07 18.28 22.97
C MET A 395 7.09 17.62 22.05
N ILE A 396 8.30 18.17 22.02
CA ILE A 396 9.42 17.59 21.28
C ILE A 396 10.69 17.69 22.11
N PRO A 397 11.69 16.81 21.94
CA PRO A 397 12.94 16.92 22.67
C PRO A 397 13.61 18.28 22.46
N ASN A 398 14.18 18.83 23.53
CA ASN A 398 14.85 20.14 23.51
C ASN A 398 15.98 20.19 22.47
N ASN A 399 16.72 19.08 22.36
CA ASN A 399 17.86 18.90 21.45
C ASN A 399 17.48 18.50 20.02
N TYR A 400 16.18 18.33 19.71
CA TYR A 400 15.75 18.04 18.36
C TYR A 400 15.64 19.35 17.54
N PRO A 401 16.43 19.50 16.44
CA PRO A 401 16.35 20.67 15.59
C PRO A 401 15.09 20.58 14.72
N ILE A 402 14.14 21.49 14.96
CA ILE A 402 12.94 21.59 14.14
C ILE A 402 13.25 22.41 12.90
N THR A 403 12.88 21.88 11.75
CA THR A 403 12.97 22.53 10.45
C THR A 403 11.57 22.76 9.87
N GLU A 404 11.46 23.53 8.79
CA GLU A 404 10.16 23.74 8.12
C GLU A 404 9.54 22.43 7.63
N ILE A 405 10.35 21.44 7.28
CA ILE A 405 9.86 20.15 6.78
C ILE A 405 9.12 19.36 7.87
N ASP A 406 9.45 19.55 9.15
CA ASP A 406 8.77 18.91 10.27
C ASP A 406 7.33 19.42 10.45
N TYR A 407 7.07 20.68 10.09
CA TYR A 407 5.71 21.27 10.07
C TYR A 407 4.88 20.81 8.88
N ASN A 408 5.53 20.38 7.80
CA ASN A 408 4.86 19.79 6.64
C ASN A 408 4.49 18.33 6.95
N LEU A 409 3.41 18.15 7.71
CA LEU A 409 2.90 16.84 8.08
C LEU A 409 2.59 16.00 6.83
N PRO A 410 3.10 14.77 6.74
CA PRO A 410 2.80 13.89 5.63
C PRO A 410 1.31 13.55 5.62
N GLU A 411 0.73 13.43 4.42
CA GLU A 411 -0.61 12.86 4.27
C GLU A 411 -0.56 11.39 4.71
N TYR A 412 -1.40 11.01 5.67
CA TYR A 412 -1.38 9.68 6.24
C TYR A 412 -1.97 8.68 5.25
N ILE A 413 -1.14 7.74 4.81
CA ILE A 413 -1.52 6.70 3.85
C ILE A 413 -2.11 5.52 4.63
N GLY A 414 -3.41 5.59 4.90
CA GLY A 414 -4.18 4.57 5.62
C GLY A 414 -5.61 5.02 5.87
N ASN A 415 -6.39 4.23 6.61
CA ASN A 415 -7.74 4.61 7.05
C ASN A 415 -7.75 4.76 8.58
N PRO A 416 -7.25 5.91 9.12
CA PRO A 416 -7.18 6.11 10.56
C PRO A 416 -8.59 6.20 11.13
N SER A 417 -8.80 5.60 12.30
CA SER A 417 -10.11 5.61 12.97
C SER A 417 -10.56 7.03 13.29
N GLU A 418 -11.87 7.25 13.32
CA GLU A 418 -12.41 8.48 13.92
C GLU A 418 -12.05 8.53 15.40
N LYS A 419 -12.05 9.75 15.97
CA LYS A 419 -12.05 9.93 17.41
C LYS A 419 -13.25 9.20 18.00
N GLU A 420 -13.00 8.19 18.84
CA GLU A 420 -14.05 7.44 19.53
C GLU A 420 -14.62 8.24 20.71
N SER A 421 -15.80 7.84 21.21
CA SER A 421 -16.40 8.44 22.40
C SER A 421 -15.51 8.18 23.63
N GLU A 422 -14.78 9.20 24.02
CA GLU A 422 -13.88 9.21 25.18
C GLU A 422 -14.70 9.43 26.47
N VAL A 423 -15.43 8.40 26.91
CA VAL A 423 -16.11 8.38 28.22
C VAL A 423 -15.10 8.25 29.35
#